data_AF-A0A8T0DGT7-F1
#
_entry.id   AF-A0A8T0DGT7-F1
#
_cell.length_a   1.000
_cell.length_b   1.000
_cell.length_c   1.000
_cell.angle_alpha   90.00
_cell.angle_beta   90.00
_cell.angle_gamma   90.00
#
_symmetry.space_group_name_H-M   'P 1'
#
loop_
_entity.id
_entity.type
_entity.pdbx_description
1 polymer ?
#
loop_
_entity_poly.entity_id
_entity_poly.type
_entity_poly.pdbx_seq_one_letter_code
_entity_poly.pdbx_strand_id
1 'polypeptide(L)'
;MSYTILRYRYVDFQEFVAFVEGRLAKVYAAAHGMEQSEAATELKNKIAQNAPAAHGATKVAADPITSRLTDVKGYTGSHKERFDAQTGKGRGREGRADKPPAFTTSGLSTPRK
;
A
#
# COMPACT_ATOMS: atom_id res chain seq x y z
N MET A 1 2.84 -12.86 -22.62
CA MET A 1 4.05 -12.84 -21.75
C MET A 1 3.85 -11.75 -20.71
N SER A 2 3.43 -12.10 -19.49
CA SER A 2 3.09 -11.10 -18.45
C SER A 2 4.34 -10.76 -17.62
N TYR A 3 4.83 -9.53 -17.73
CA TYR A 3 5.96 -9.02 -16.96
C TYR A 3 5.49 -8.48 -15.61
N THR A 4 5.02 -9.34 -14.71
CA THR A 4 4.72 -8.96 -13.32
C THR A 4 5.82 -9.55 -12.44
N ILE A 5 6.87 -8.78 -12.18
CA ILE A 5 8.02 -9.24 -11.38
C ILE A 5 7.71 -9.15 -9.88
N LEU A 6 6.72 -8.36 -9.46
CA LEU A 6 6.39 -8.16 -8.05
C LEU A 6 4.89 -8.38 -7.82
N ARG A 7 4.51 -9.59 -7.38
CA ARG A 7 3.12 -9.92 -6.99
C ARG A 7 2.70 -9.29 -5.65
N TYR A 8 3.63 -8.74 -4.89
CA TYR A 8 3.40 -8.14 -3.59
C TYR A 8 3.98 -6.73 -3.52
N ARG A 9 3.29 -5.85 -2.77
CA ARG A 9 3.73 -4.46 -2.51
C ARG A 9 5.08 -4.40 -1.78
N TYR A 10 5.47 -5.50 -1.13
CA TYR A 10 6.70 -5.65 -0.38
C TYR A 10 7.41 -6.92 -0.85
N VAL A 11 8.74 -6.88 -0.84
CA VAL A 11 9.62 -8.02 -1.09
C VAL A 11 10.39 -8.33 0.17
N ASP A 12 10.61 -9.61 0.47
CA ASP A 12 11.53 -9.99 1.53
C ASP A 12 13.00 -9.89 1.07
N PHE A 13 13.94 -10.03 2.00
CA PHE A 13 15.36 -9.92 1.67
C PHE A 13 15.85 -11.08 0.77
N GLN A 14 15.32 -12.29 0.95
CA GLN A 14 15.72 -13.47 0.18
C GLN A 14 15.25 -13.35 -1.28
N GLU A 15 14.01 -12.92 -1.48
CA GLU A 15 13.41 -12.60 -2.77
C GLU A 15 14.16 -11.47 -3.47
N PHE A 16 14.57 -10.43 -2.72
CA PHE A 16 15.39 -9.36 -3.25
C PHE A 16 16.75 -9.86 -3.74
N VAL A 17 17.45 -10.69 -2.95
CA VAL A 17 18.74 -11.27 -3.35
C VAL A 17 18.57 -12.16 -4.59
N ALA A 18 17.53 -13.00 -4.63
CA ALA A 18 17.22 -13.83 -5.79
C ALA A 18 16.92 -12.98 -7.05
N PHE A 19 16.26 -11.84 -6.90
CA PHE A 19 16.04 -10.90 -7.99
C PHE A 19 17.36 -10.29 -8.51
N VAL A 20 18.27 -9.89 -7.62
CA VAL A 20 19.57 -9.32 -7.96
C VAL A 20 20.44 -10.34 -8.71
N GLU A 21 20.54 -11.57 -8.22
CA GLU A 21 21.33 -12.64 -8.83
C GLU A 21 20.72 -13.21 -10.12
N GLY A 22 19.40 -13.20 -10.23
CA GLY A 22 18.68 -13.72 -11.38
C GLY A 22 18.54 -12.67 -12.48
N ARG A 23 17.45 -11.90 -12.40
CA ARG A 23 17.03 -11.05 -13.52
C ARG A 23 17.91 -9.83 -13.70
N LEU A 24 18.32 -9.19 -12.61
CA LEU A 24 19.15 -7.99 -12.68
C LEU A 24 20.56 -8.32 -13.20
N ALA A 25 21.22 -9.33 -12.63
CA ALA A 25 22.53 -9.77 -13.08
C ALA A 25 22.53 -10.20 -14.56
N LYS A 26 21.51 -10.92 -15.03
CA LYS A 26 21.40 -11.31 -16.44
C LYS A 26 21.34 -10.11 -17.39
N VAL A 27 20.57 -9.08 -17.06
CA VAL A 27 20.47 -7.86 -17.88
C VAL A 27 21.77 -7.07 -17.84
N TYR A 28 22.37 -6.95 -16.65
CA TYR A 28 23.63 -6.25 -16.45
C TYR A 28 24.79 -6.92 -17.19
N ALA A 29 24.88 -8.26 -17.10
CA ALA A 29 25.84 -9.08 -17.84
C ALA A 29 25.76 -8.84 -19.35
N ALA A 30 24.55 -8.80 -19.91
CA ALA A 30 24.33 -8.53 -21.33
C ALA A 30 24.73 -7.10 -21.75
N ALA A 31 24.56 -6.11 -20.87
CA ALA A 31 24.93 -4.72 -21.15
C ALA A 31 26.44 -4.45 -21.05
N HIS A 32 27.13 -5.16 -20.13
CA HIS A 32 28.56 -4.97 -19.85
C HIS A 32 29.47 -6.03 -20.48
N GLY A 33 28.91 -7.04 -21.15
CA GLY A 33 29.67 -8.08 -21.84
C GLY A 33 30.42 -9.02 -20.89
N MET A 34 29.84 -9.31 -19.73
CA MET A 34 30.45 -10.13 -18.67
C MET A 34 29.58 -11.34 -18.30
N GLU A 35 30.11 -12.25 -17.49
CA GLU A 35 29.39 -13.46 -17.06
C GLU A 35 28.40 -13.15 -15.92
N GLN A 36 27.33 -13.94 -15.80
CA GLN A 36 26.23 -13.65 -14.89
C GLN A 36 26.65 -13.69 -13.41
N SER A 37 27.52 -14.62 -13.01
CA SER A 37 27.99 -14.72 -11.62
C SER A 37 28.90 -13.55 -11.23
N GLU A 38 29.74 -13.08 -12.16
CA GLU A 38 30.58 -11.89 -11.97
C GLU A 38 29.70 -10.63 -11.86
N ALA A 39 28.72 -10.48 -12.74
CA ALA A 39 27.72 -9.41 -12.70
C ALA A 39 26.95 -9.36 -11.37
N ALA A 40 26.54 -10.53 -10.84
CA ALA A 40 25.82 -10.60 -9.57
C ALA A 40 26.68 -10.11 -8.40
N THR A 41 27.97 -10.48 -8.38
CA THR A 41 28.92 -10.05 -7.35
C THR A 41 29.17 -8.56 -7.42
N GLU A 42 29.38 -8.01 -8.62
CA GLU A 42 29.57 -6.58 -8.81
C GLU A 42 28.35 -5.77 -8.38
N LEU A 43 27.14 -6.22 -8.74
CA LEU A 43 25.89 -5.57 -8.34
C LEU A 43 25.71 -5.54 -6.82
N LYS A 44 25.98 -6.66 -6.14
CA LYS A 44 25.93 -6.71 -4.67
C LYS A 44 26.88 -5.72 -4.04
N ASN A 45 28.11 -5.63 -4.55
CA ASN A 45 29.10 -4.68 -4.06
C ASN A 45 28.65 -3.22 -4.28
N LYS A 46 28.11 -2.91 -5.46
CA LYS A 46 27.58 -1.58 -5.76
C LYS A 46 26.42 -1.20 -4.85
N ILE A 47 25.51 -2.14 -4.58
CA ILE A 47 24.38 -1.91 -3.67
C ILE A 47 24.87 -1.73 -2.23
N ALA A 48 25.84 -2.53 -1.77
CA ALA A 48 26.37 -2.45 -0.40
C ALA A 48 27.18 -1.17 -0.14
N GLN A 49 27.88 -0.65 -1.15
CA GLN A 49 28.71 0.55 -1.04
C GLN A 49 27.94 1.87 -1.16
N ASN A 50 26.69 1.82 -1.64
CA ASN A 50 25.91 3.03 -1.91
C ASN A 50 24.62 3.07 -1.09
N ALA A 51 24.30 4.25 -0.58
CA ALA A 51 23.00 4.53 0.01
C ALA A 51 22.02 4.99 -1.09
N PRO A 52 20.72 4.66 -0.96
CA PRO A 52 19.71 5.17 -1.90
C PRO A 52 19.67 6.70 -1.85
N ALA A 53 20.13 7.33 -2.93
CA ALA A 53 20.13 8.78 -3.10
C ALA A 53 19.27 9.16 -4.31
N ALA A 54 18.35 10.09 -4.10
CA ALA A 54 17.49 10.60 -5.17
C ALA A 54 18.24 11.71 -5.93
N HIS A 55 18.89 11.36 -7.05
CA HIS A 55 19.54 12.36 -7.91
C HIS A 55 18.53 12.97 -8.88
N GLY A 56 18.39 14.30 -8.84
CA GLY A 56 17.48 15.04 -9.74
C GLY A 56 15.99 14.76 -9.53
N ALA A 57 15.61 14.08 -8.45
CA ALA A 57 14.22 13.82 -8.15
C ALA A 57 13.47 15.12 -7.89
N THR A 58 12.28 15.24 -8.47
CA THR A 58 11.33 16.28 -8.11
C THR A 58 11.06 16.16 -6.60
N LYS A 59 11.25 17.27 -5.88
CA LYS A 59 10.92 17.31 -4.45
C LYS A 59 9.48 16.84 -4.31
N VAL A 60 9.26 15.83 -3.47
CA VAL A 60 7.90 15.46 -3.08
C VAL A 60 7.30 16.71 -2.46
N ALA A 61 6.26 17.26 -3.10
CA ALA A 61 5.47 18.34 -2.52
C ALA A 61 4.67 17.76 -1.36
N ALA A 62 5.34 17.54 -0.22
CA ALA A 62 4.76 17.11 1.02
C ALA A 62 4.08 18.32 1.70
N ASP A 63 3.14 18.94 0.98
CA ASP A 63 2.31 19.97 1.58
C ASP A 63 1.37 19.28 2.59
N PRO A 64 1.47 19.59 3.89
CA PRO A 64 0.63 18.98 4.91
C PRO A 64 -0.86 19.20 4.64
N ILE A 65 -1.25 20.22 3.88
CA ILE A 65 -2.63 20.49 3.50
C ILE A 65 -3.10 19.46 2.46
N THR A 66 -2.37 19.27 1.37
CA THR A 66 -2.75 18.29 0.34
C THR A 66 -2.70 16.86 0.86
N SER A 67 -1.75 16.53 1.73
CA SER A 67 -1.71 15.22 2.39
C SER A 67 -2.94 14.95 3.25
N ARG A 68 -3.47 15.95 3.97
CA ARG A 68 -4.72 15.81 4.74
C ARG A 68 -5.94 15.68 3.84
N LEU A 69 -5.95 16.38 2.70
CA LEU A 69 -7.04 16.32 1.73
C LEU A 69 -7.09 15.00 0.97
N THR A 70 -5.96 14.31 0.83
CA THR A 70 -5.83 13.06 0.05
C THR A 70 -5.70 11.79 0.90
N ASP A 71 -5.64 11.92 2.24
CA ASP A 71 -5.61 10.78 3.15
C ASP A 71 -6.99 10.11 3.27
N VAL A 72 -7.17 9.02 2.54
CA VAL A 72 -8.41 8.23 2.53
C VAL A 72 -8.56 7.30 3.75
N LYS A 73 -7.55 7.20 4.64
CA LYS A 73 -7.61 6.29 5.80
C LYS A 73 -8.75 6.62 6.76
N GLY A 74 -9.15 7.88 6.83
CA GLY A 74 -10.29 8.35 7.64
C GLY A 74 -11.66 8.16 6.99
N TYR A 75 -11.73 7.73 5.73
CA TYR A 75 -13.00 7.53 5.04
C TYR A 75 -13.66 6.21 5.49
N THR A 76 -14.45 6.29 6.56
CA THR A 76 -15.16 5.14 7.14
C THR A 76 -16.53 4.87 6.49
N GLY A 77 -16.91 5.65 5.47
CA GLY A 77 -18.20 5.51 4.79
C GLY A 77 -19.42 5.85 5.64
N SER A 78 -19.25 6.40 6.85
CA SER A 78 -20.35 6.75 7.77
C SER A 78 -21.36 7.74 7.18
N HIS A 79 -20.96 8.54 6.18
CA HIS A 79 -21.87 9.40 5.43
C HIS A 79 -22.98 8.61 4.70
N LYS A 80 -22.70 7.34 4.32
CA LYS A 80 -23.69 6.47 3.68
C LYS A 80 -24.89 6.18 4.59
N GLU A 81 -24.65 6.13 5.91
CA GLU A 81 -25.72 5.93 6.88
C GLU A 81 -26.68 7.12 7.00
N ARG A 82 -26.30 8.28 6.44
CA ARG A 82 -27.13 9.49 6.42
C ARG A 82 -28.16 9.50 5.30
N PHE A 83 -28.11 8.54 4.36
CA PHE A 83 -29.00 8.49 3.19
C PHE A 83 -29.67 7.13 3.07
N ASP A 84 -30.94 7.14 2.70
CA ASP A 84 -31.67 5.93 2.32
C ASP A 84 -31.13 5.43 0.98
N ALA A 85 -30.68 4.18 0.94
CA ALA A 85 -30.07 3.56 -0.23
C ALA A 85 -31.07 3.35 -1.39
N GLN A 86 -32.38 3.28 -1.11
CA GLN A 86 -33.40 3.06 -2.13
C GLN A 86 -33.98 4.36 -2.68
N THR A 87 -34.17 5.37 -1.82
CA THR A 87 -34.83 6.62 -2.21
C THR A 87 -33.87 7.79 -2.38
N GLY A 88 -32.62 7.68 -1.91
CA GLY A 88 -31.63 8.76 -1.91
C GLY A 88 -31.96 9.92 -0.98
N LYS A 89 -33.04 9.83 -0.19
CA LYS A 89 -33.44 10.87 0.77
C LYS A 89 -32.61 10.77 2.05
N GLY A 90 -32.35 11.91 2.69
CA GLY A 90 -31.59 11.95 3.94
C GLY A 90 -32.36 11.34 5.11
N ARG A 91 -31.73 10.45 5.88
CA ARG A 91 -32.28 9.77 7.09
C ARG A 91 -32.29 10.64 8.36
N GLY A 92 -31.99 11.94 8.25
CA GLY A 92 -32.09 12.88 9.37
C GLY A 92 -31.25 12.52 10.60
N ARG A 93 -31.86 12.51 11.79
CA ARG A 93 -31.18 12.16 13.07
C ARG A 93 -30.79 10.69 13.14
N GLU A 94 -31.58 9.81 12.54
CA GLU A 94 -31.38 8.36 12.60
C GLU A 94 -30.10 7.92 11.86
N GLY A 95 -29.76 8.62 10.77
CA GLY A 95 -28.50 8.39 10.06
C GLY A 95 -27.26 9.04 10.70
N ARG A 96 -27.43 9.75 11.83
CA ARG A 96 -26.35 10.41 12.57
C ARG A 96 -26.19 9.87 14.00
N ALA A 97 -27.00 8.90 14.41
CA ALA A 97 -26.96 8.30 15.74
C ALA A 97 -26.10 7.02 15.72
N ASP A 98 -25.05 6.98 16.54
CA ASP A 98 -24.33 5.75 16.83
C ASP A 98 -25.24 4.85 17.68
N LYS A 99 -25.80 3.81 17.07
CA LYS A 99 -26.60 2.84 17.81
C LYS A 99 -25.68 2.15 18.83
N PRO A 100 -26.09 2.02 20.10
CA PRO A 100 -25.28 1.33 21.10
C PRO A 100 -25.00 -0.12 20.66
N PRO A 101 -23.82 -0.67 20.99
CA PRO A 101 -23.46 -2.04 20.62
C PRO A 101 -24.50 -3.03 21.17
N ALA A 102 -24.83 -4.06 20.37
CA ALA A 102 -25.87 -5.04 20.68
C ALA A 102 -25.55 -5.95 21.89
N PHE A 103 -24.38 -5.78 22.52
CA PHE A 103 -23.99 -6.49 23.73
C PHE A 103 -23.60 -5.48 24.80
N THR A 104 -24.41 -5.38 25.85
CA THR A 104 -24.03 -4.71 27.09
C THR A 104 -23.74 -5.77 28.17
N THR A 105 -22.90 -5.42 29.14
CA THR A 105 -22.38 -6.31 30.18
C THR A 105 -23.45 -6.89 31.14
N SER A 106 -24.73 -6.58 30.94
CA SER A 106 -25.84 -6.89 31.84
C SER A 106 -26.90 -7.81 31.22
N GLY A 107 -26.59 -8.55 30.15
CA GLY A 107 -27.45 -9.60 29.59
C GLY A 107 -28.30 -9.18 28.38
N LEU A 108 -28.70 -10.19 27.60
CA LEU A 108 -29.42 -10.11 26.32
C LEU A 108 -30.70 -9.24 26.45
N SER A 109 -30.81 -8.17 25.66
CA SER A 109 -32.08 -7.46 25.51
C SER A 109 -32.98 -8.15 24.47
N THR A 110 -34.28 -8.13 24.77
CA THR A 110 -35.41 -8.84 24.14
C THR A 110 -35.44 -8.71 22.59
N PRO A 111 -36.04 -9.68 21.85
CA PRO A 111 -36.02 -9.66 20.38
C PRO A 111 -36.70 -8.40 19.82
N ARG A 112 -36.02 -7.78 18.85
CA ARG A 112 -36.53 -6.65 18.06
C ARG A 112 -37.76 -7.10 17.24
N LYS A 113 -38.92 -6.47 17.45
CA LYS A 113 -40.01 -6.49 16.45
C LYS A 113 -39.64 -5.60 15.27
#